data_AF-A0ABD6A7E2-F1
#
_entry.id   AF-A0ABD6A7E2-F1
#
_cell.length_a   1.000
_cell.length_b   1.000
_cell.length_c   1.000
_cell.angle_alpha   90.00
_cell.angle_beta   90.00
_cell.angle_gamma   90.00
#
_symmetry.space_group_name_H-M   'P 1'
#
loop_
_entity.id
_entity.type
_entity.pdbx_description
1 polymer ?
#
loop_
_entity_poly.entity_id
_entity_poly.type
_entity_poly.pdbx_seq_one_letter_code
_entity_poly.pdbx_strand_id
1 'polypeptide(L)'
;MSDPPDPETRESRPRFTRRRLLGVGAGTLAAAVAVPATSGVAAAHFPDRLDVDVRPRSDRNVVPARGRGVVPVAAHRTTFERDGERVVFDPTTRPEHYRFGAPDVLADGGGARPVRAGRPVDLDGDGDDSLLLLFRADEAGFEPDDDVAELRWAEHAEGEHGYSGTDEVTVVGRR
;
A
#
# COMPACT_ATOMS: atom_id res chain seq x y z
N MET A 1 17.46 59.17 32.09
CA MET A 1 16.46 58.79 33.11
C MET A 1 15.38 59.86 33.06
N SER A 2 14.12 59.43 33.01
CA SER A 2 12.88 60.21 32.76
C SER A 2 12.38 60.18 31.30
N ASP A 3 11.45 59.25 31.05
CA ASP A 3 10.23 59.48 30.27
C ASP A 3 9.15 59.94 31.29
N PRO A 4 8.05 60.70 30.99
CA PRO A 4 7.10 60.57 29.87
C PRO A 4 6.51 61.98 29.45
N PRO A 5 5.29 62.20 28.89
CA PRO A 5 4.25 61.29 28.35
C PRO A 5 3.71 61.66 26.94
N ASP A 6 3.16 60.66 26.25
CA ASP A 6 2.18 60.87 25.17
C ASP A 6 0.76 60.81 25.74
N PRO A 7 -0.08 61.86 25.57
CA PRO A 7 -1.52 61.77 25.76
C PRO A 7 -2.25 61.54 24.43
N GLU A 8 -3.22 60.62 24.50
CA GLU A 8 -4.24 60.31 23.51
C GLU A 8 -4.91 61.55 22.89
N THR A 9 -5.28 61.54 21.60
CA THR A 9 -6.70 61.63 21.18
C THR A 9 -6.93 61.51 19.66
N ARG A 10 -7.84 60.59 19.33
CA ARG A 10 -9.00 60.65 18.41
C ARG A 10 -8.93 61.43 17.08
N GLU A 11 -9.13 60.65 16.02
CA GLU A 11 -9.97 60.85 14.82
C GLU A 11 -10.32 62.27 14.34
N SER A 12 -9.96 62.54 13.08
CA SER A 12 -10.79 63.31 12.14
C SER A 12 -10.39 63.04 10.69
N ARG A 13 -11.28 62.41 9.91
CA ARG A 13 -11.40 62.63 8.45
C ARG A 13 -12.51 63.69 8.31
N PRO A 14 -12.53 64.64 7.33
CA PRO A 14 -12.35 64.30 5.91
C PRO A 14 -11.90 65.44 4.93
N ARG A 15 -11.68 65.01 3.66
CA ARG A 15 -11.96 65.71 2.38
C ARG A 15 -11.05 66.82 1.82
N PHE A 16 -10.48 66.46 0.67
CA PHE A 16 -10.41 67.18 -0.62
C PHE A 16 -9.34 68.28 -0.85
N THR A 17 -8.33 67.93 -1.67
CA THR A 17 -8.17 68.44 -3.07
C THR A 17 -6.74 68.83 -3.50
N ARG A 18 -6.26 68.10 -4.53
CA ARG A 18 -5.39 68.45 -5.68
C ARG A 18 -3.87 68.62 -5.55
N ARG A 19 -3.25 67.89 -6.51
CA ARG A 19 -2.01 68.09 -7.31
C ARG A 19 -0.87 67.17 -6.84
N ARG A 20 -0.15 66.45 -7.70
CA ARG A 20 -0.10 66.28 -9.16
C ARG A 20 0.86 65.10 -9.44
N LEU A 21 0.74 64.50 -10.62
CA LEU A 21 1.79 63.83 -11.41
C LEU A 21 2.25 62.41 -11.04
N LEU A 22 1.79 61.47 -11.88
CA LEU A 22 2.58 60.56 -12.72
C LEU A 22 3.75 59.80 -12.09
N GLY A 23 3.54 58.50 -11.92
CA GLY A 23 4.57 57.47 -11.98
C GLY A 23 3.97 56.19 -12.54
N VAL A 24 3.78 56.11 -13.86
CA VAL A 24 3.39 54.87 -14.55
C VAL A 24 4.64 54.00 -14.62
N GLY A 25 4.85 53.17 -13.61
CA GLY A 25 5.79 52.06 -13.67
C GLY A 25 5.12 50.89 -14.40
N ALA A 26 5.59 50.59 -15.60
CA ALA A 26 5.19 49.40 -16.34
C ALA A 26 5.80 48.16 -15.66
N GLY A 27 5.01 47.48 -14.83
CA GLY A 27 5.34 46.15 -14.31
C GLY A 27 4.84 45.10 -15.29
N THR A 28 5.73 44.31 -15.88
CA THR A 28 5.35 43.10 -16.63
C THR A 28 4.77 42.09 -15.64
N LEU A 29 3.46 41.87 -15.69
CA LEU A 29 2.81 40.76 -14.99
C LEU A 29 3.20 39.46 -15.71
N ALA A 30 4.23 38.77 -15.22
CA ALA A 30 4.50 37.40 -15.63
C ALA A 30 3.39 36.52 -15.06
N ALA A 31 2.47 36.09 -15.92
CA ALA A 31 1.48 35.09 -15.56
C ALA A 31 2.19 33.74 -15.37
N ALA A 32 2.46 33.37 -14.12
CA ALA A 32 2.90 32.01 -13.81
C ALA A 32 1.71 31.07 -14.01
N VAL A 33 1.70 30.34 -15.12
CA VAL A 33 0.75 29.24 -15.33
C VAL A 33 1.18 28.12 -14.39
N ALA A 34 0.48 27.99 -13.26
CA ALA A 34 0.61 26.82 -12.41
C ALA A 34 0.01 25.63 -13.19
N VAL A 35 0.87 24.84 -13.83
CA VAL A 35 0.50 23.50 -14.28
C VAL A 35 0.22 22.67 -13.03
N PRO A 36 -1.01 22.19 -12.81
CA PRO A 36 -1.27 21.29 -11.71
C PRO A 36 -0.41 20.04 -11.95
N ALA A 37 0.53 19.78 -11.04
CA ALA A 37 1.19 18.49 -10.98
C ALA A 37 0.13 17.48 -10.54
N THR A 38 -0.49 16.80 -11.49
CA THR A 38 -1.28 15.61 -11.19
C THR A 38 -0.30 14.53 -10.77
N SER A 39 0.02 14.48 -9.47
CA SER A 39 0.57 13.28 -8.84
C SER A 39 -0.53 12.23 -8.85
N GLY A 40 -0.77 11.63 -10.02
CA GLY A 40 -1.62 10.46 -10.12
C GLY A 40 -0.90 9.32 -9.42
N VAL A 41 -1.36 8.96 -8.23
CA VAL A 41 -0.98 7.69 -7.61
C VAL A 41 -1.55 6.63 -8.53
N ALA A 42 -0.69 5.99 -9.34
CA ALA A 42 -1.12 4.80 -10.07
C ALA A 42 -1.59 3.79 -9.02
N ALA A 43 -2.84 3.33 -9.13
CA ALA A 43 -3.29 2.24 -8.30
C ALA A 43 -2.39 1.04 -8.60
N ALA A 44 -1.78 0.46 -7.56
CA ALA A 44 -0.89 -0.66 -7.73
C ALA A 44 -1.63 -1.81 -8.43
N HIS A 45 -1.03 -2.39 -9.46
CA HIS A 45 -1.67 -3.40 -10.30
C HIS A 45 -1.08 -4.78 -10.03
N PHE A 46 -1.86 -5.62 -9.36
CA PHE A 46 -1.54 -7.01 -9.03
C PHE A 46 -2.52 -7.95 -9.75
N PRO A 47 -2.21 -8.41 -10.96
CA PRO A 47 -3.02 -9.43 -11.62
C PRO A 47 -2.92 -10.75 -10.86
N ASP A 48 -4.06 -11.44 -10.80
CA ASP A 48 -4.23 -12.75 -10.17
C ASP A 48 -3.48 -13.84 -10.96
N ARG A 49 -2.27 -14.17 -10.51
CA ARG A 49 -1.29 -15.03 -11.20
C ARG A 49 -0.49 -15.93 -10.25
N LEU A 50 -0.58 -15.70 -8.95
CA LEU A 50 -0.02 -16.57 -7.94
C LEU A 50 -1.00 -17.70 -7.65
N ASP A 51 -0.48 -18.91 -7.55
CA ASP A 51 -1.21 -20.05 -7.00
C ASP A 51 -0.84 -20.16 -5.52
N VAL A 52 -1.85 -20.07 -4.66
CA VAL A 52 -1.70 -19.80 -3.23
C VAL A 52 -2.46 -20.85 -2.43
N ASP A 53 -1.79 -21.42 -1.44
CA ASP A 53 -2.39 -22.36 -0.47
C ASP A 53 -2.18 -21.84 0.95
N VAL A 54 -3.27 -21.46 1.61
CA VAL A 54 -3.29 -20.98 2.98
C VAL A 54 -3.42 -22.17 3.92
N ARG A 55 -2.36 -22.41 4.68
CA ARG A 55 -2.16 -23.58 5.55
C ARG A 55 -2.04 -24.89 4.77
N PRO A 56 -0.98 -24.98 3.96
CA PRO A 56 -0.78 -26.15 3.13
C PRO A 56 -0.77 -27.43 3.95
N ARG A 57 -1.36 -28.47 3.36
CA ARG A 57 -1.58 -29.81 3.97
C ARG A 57 -2.57 -29.83 5.13
N SER A 58 -3.44 -28.83 5.24
CA SER A 58 -4.56 -28.82 6.18
C SER A 58 -5.88 -29.00 5.42
N ASP A 59 -6.83 -29.74 5.99
CA ASP A 59 -8.17 -29.90 5.39
C ASP A 59 -9.03 -28.63 5.45
N ARG A 60 -8.55 -27.59 6.13
CA ARG A 60 -9.23 -26.31 6.33
C ARG A 60 -8.22 -25.18 6.39
N ASN A 61 -8.63 -24.00 5.96
CA ASN A 61 -7.81 -22.80 5.91
C ASN A 61 -8.23 -21.79 7.00
N VAL A 62 -8.23 -22.25 8.25
CA VAL A 62 -8.60 -21.43 9.40
C VAL A 62 -7.53 -20.36 9.71
N VAL A 63 -7.94 -19.11 9.87
CA VAL A 63 -7.04 -18.03 10.27
C VAL A 63 -7.50 -17.47 11.61
N PRO A 64 -6.63 -17.34 12.62
CA PRO A 64 -7.03 -16.72 13.87
C PRO A 64 -7.24 -15.21 13.67
N ALA A 65 -8.41 -14.69 14.02
CA ALA A 65 -8.74 -13.26 13.93
C ALA A 65 -7.81 -12.40 14.80
N ARG A 66 -7.32 -12.96 15.91
CA ARG A 66 -6.44 -12.28 16.87
C ARG A 66 -5.47 -13.24 17.54
N GLY A 67 -4.42 -12.64 18.11
CA GLY A 67 -3.42 -13.31 18.92
C GLY A 67 -2.12 -13.56 18.15
N ARG A 68 -1.14 -14.15 18.83
CA ARG A 68 0.23 -14.35 18.30
C ARG A 68 0.34 -15.57 17.38
N GLY A 69 -0.74 -15.92 16.69
CA GLY A 69 -0.78 -17.03 15.76
C GLY A 69 0.04 -16.75 14.52
N VAL A 70 0.63 -17.79 13.94
CA VAL A 70 1.32 -17.71 12.65
C VAL A 70 0.53 -18.51 11.63
N VAL A 71 0.29 -17.92 10.47
CA VAL A 71 -0.38 -18.55 9.33
C VAL A 71 0.69 -18.96 8.32
N PRO A 72 0.90 -20.27 8.08
CA PRO A 72 1.71 -20.72 6.95
C PRO A 72 0.94 -20.52 5.64
N VAL A 73 1.62 -19.99 4.63
CA VAL A 73 1.06 -19.77 3.29
C VAL A 73 2.10 -20.22 2.27
N ALA A 74 1.69 -21.03 1.29
CA ALA A 74 2.53 -21.44 0.18
C ALA A 74 2.21 -20.62 -1.06
N ALA A 75 3.25 -20.22 -1.78
CA ALA A 75 3.13 -19.80 -3.18
C ALA A 75 3.71 -20.94 -4.04
N HIS A 76 2.91 -21.48 -4.95
CA HIS A 76 3.31 -22.53 -5.87
C HIS A 76 3.95 -21.92 -7.13
N ARG A 77 4.73 -22.74 -7.83
CA ARG A 77 5.25 -22.38 -9.14
C ARG A 77 4.10 -22.29 -10.12
N THR A 78 3.97 -21.17 -10.83
CA THR A 78 2.91 -21.00 -11.82
C THR A 78 3.46 -20.75 -13.22
N THR A 79 2.67 -21.14 -14.22
CA THR A 79 2.92 -20.81 -15.63
C THR A 79 1.69 -20.13 -16.19
N PHE A 80 1.86 -18.95 -16.78
CA PHE A 80 0.77 -18.18 -17.38
C PHE A 80 1.23 -17.44 -18.63
N GLU A 81 0.27 -16.90 -19.39
CA GLU A 81 0.58 -16.06 -20.55
C GLU A 81 0.60 -14.58 -20.17
N ARG A 82 1.62 -13.86 -20.66
CA ARG A 82 1.77 -12.40 -20.56
C ARG A 82 2.25 -11.88 -21.92
N ASP A 83 1.52 -10.95 -22.51
CA ASP A 83 1.88 -10.32 -23.79
C ASP A 83 2.13 -11.31 -24.95
N GLY A 84 1.42 -12.45 -24.94
CA GLY A 84 1.58 -13.51 -25.94
C GLY A 84 2.78 -14.44 -25.69
N GLU A 85 3.51 -14.25 -24.58
CA GLU A 85 4.62 -15.10 -24.17
C GLU A 85 4.24 -15.94 -22.95
N ARG A 86 4.72 -17.19 -22.92
CA ARG A 86 4.57 -18.07 -21.75
C ARG A 86 5.61 -17.71 -20.70
N VAL A 87 5.16 -17.27 -19.54
CA VAL A 87 5.99 -16.88 -18.39
C VAL A 87 5.89 -17.94 -17.31
N VAL A 88 7.02 -18.28 -16.70
CA VAL A 88 7.09 -19.13 -15.50
C VAL A 88 7.41 -18.23 -14.31
N PHE A 89 6.57 -18.27 -13.29
CA PHE A 89 6.80 -17.62 -12.01
C PHE A 89 7.30 -18.69 -11.02
N ASP A 90 8.56 -18.59 -10.64
CA ASP A 90 9.17 -19.41 -9.60
C ASP A 90 9.32 -18.57 -8.31
N PRO A 91 8.48 -18.79 -7.29
CA PRO A 91 8.50 -18.00 -6.06
C PRO A 91 9.79 -18.21 -5.26
N THR A 92 10.48 -19.35 -5.40
CA THR A 92 11.70 -19.65 -4.64
C THR A 92 12.87 -18.75 -5.04
N THR A 93 12.88 -18.30 -6.29
CA THR A 93 13.85 -17.32 -6.82
C THR A 93 13.48 -15.87 -6.47
N ARG A 94 12.28 -15.65 -5.91
CA ARG A 94 11.70 -14.34 -5.59
C ARG A 94 11.17 -14.31 -4.16
N PRO A 95 12.01 -14.55 -3.13
CA PRO A 95 11.54 -14.79 -1.75
C PRO A 95 11.15 -13.52 -0.98
N GLU A 96 11.26 -12.34 -1.60
CA GLU A 96 11.10 -11.04 -0.96
C GLU A 96 9.81 -10.34 -1.41
N HIS A 97 9.46 -9.24 -0.73
CA HIS A 97 8.35 -8.35 -1.10
C HIS A 97 6.93 -8.95 -1.05
N TYR A 98 6.72 -10.03 -0.28
CA TYR A 98 5.38 -10.56 -0.03
C TYR A 98 4.61 -9.78 1.04
N ARG A 99 3.29 -9.71 0.85
CA ARG A 99 2.31 -9.28 1.85
C ARG A 99 1.11 -10.20 1.84
N PHE A 100 0.58 -10.51 3.01
CA PHE A 100 -0.57 -11.40 3.18
C PHE A 100 -1.63 -10.75 4.06
N GLY A 101 -2.90 -10.92 3.72
CA GLY A 101 -3.99 -10.42 4.55
C GLY A 101 -5.35 -10.41 3.87
N ALA A 102 -6.29 -9.72 4.53
CA ALA A 102 -7.58 -9.42 3.94
C ALA A 102 -7.41 -8.54 2.68
N PRO A 103 -8.14 -8.80 1.58
CA PRO A 103 -7.99 -8.06 0.32
C PRO A 103 -8.09 -6.54 0.46
N ASP A 104 -9.06 -6.05 1.26
CA ASP A 104 -9.25 -4.62 1.50
C ASP A 104 -8.06 -4.00 2.24
N VAL A 105 -7.51 -4.71 3.23
CA VAL A 105 -6.33 -4.26 3.97
C VAL A 105 -5.10 -4.18 3.08
N LEU A 106 -4.96 -5.10 2.13
CA LEU A 106 -3.87 -5.06 1.14
C LEU A 106 -4.08 -3.94 0.10
N ALA A 107 -5.32 -3.67 -0.32
CA ALA A 107 -5.65 -2.56 -1.21
C ALA A 107 -5.21 -1.21 -0.63
N ASP A 108 -5.31 -1.05 0.70
CA ASP A 108 -4.84 0.13 1.43
C ASP A 108 -3.33 0.13 1.73
N GLY A 109 -2.56 -0.83 1.20
CA GLY A 109 -1.11 -0.96 1.40
C GLY A 109 -0.68 -1.61 2.72
N GLY A 110 -1.63 -2.16 3.47
CA GLY A 110 -1.43 -2.87 4.73
C GLY A 110 -0.94 -4.32 4.56
N GLY A 111 -1.42 -5.20 5.43
CA GLY A 111 -1.13 -6.64 5.43
C GLY A 111 0.19 -7.03 6.10
N ALA A 112 0.25 -8.28 6.51
CA ALA A 112 1.37 -8.87 7.22
C ALA A 112 2.56 -9.09 6.27
N ARG A 113 3.78 -8.87 6.78
CA ARG A 113 5.01 -9.30 6.11
C ARG A 113 5.44 -10.67 6.62
N PRO A 114 6.21 -11.45 5.84
CA PRO A 114 6.76 -12.71 6.32
C PRO A 114 7.64 -12.49 7.55
N VAL A 115 7.48 -13.32 8.59
CA VAL A 115 8.25 -13.21 9.84
C VAL A 115 9.74 -13.55 9.65
N ARG A 116 10.07 -14.22 8.56
CA ARG A 116 11.42 -14.60 8.13
C ARG A 116 11.43 -14.86 6.62
N ALA A 117 12.62 -15.03 6.04
CA ALA A 117 12.75 -15.50 4.66
C ALA A 117 11.95 -16.80 4.44
N GLY A 118 11.29 -16.89 3.28
CA GLY A 118 10.54 -18.09 2.90
C GLY A 118 11.44 -19.31 2.76
N ARG A 119 10.83 -20.49 2.84
CA ARG A 119 11.53 -21.77 2.72
C ARG A 119 11.01 -22.52 1.49
N PRO A 120 11.89 -22.93 0.54
CA PRO A 120 11.52 -23.87 -0.52
C PRO A 120 11.10 -25.22 0.08
N VAL A 121 9.93 -25.72 -0.32
CA VAL A 121 9.38 -27.01 0.09
C VAL A 121 8.52 -27.57 -1.04
N ASP A 122 8.85 -28.77 -1.50
CA ASP A 122 7.94 -29.62 -2.27
C ASP A 122 6.72 -30.04 -1.40
N LEU A 123 5.57 -29.43 -1.69
CA LEU A 123 4.34 -29.59 -0.91
C LEU A 123 3.42 -30.67 -1.45
N ASP A 124 3.37 -30.83 -2.78
CA ASP A 124 2.47 -31.71 -3.54
C ASP A 124 3.16 -32.96 -4.12
N GLY A 125 4.49 -33.02 -4.08
CA GLY A 125 5.29 -34.15 -4.54
C GLY A 125 5.59 -34.13 -6.04
N ASP A 126 5.45 -32.99 -6.71
CA ASP A 126 5.71 -32.87 -8.15
C ASP A 126 7.19 -32.63 -8.51
N GLY A 127 8.01 -32.33 -7.50
CA GLY A 127 9.45 -32.06 -7.63
C GLY A 127 9.82 -30.61 -7.90
N ASP A 128 8.85 -29.71 -8.06
CA ASP A 128 9.02 -28.26 -8.05
C ASP A 128 8.76 -27.73 -6.62
N ASP A 129 9.70 -26.95 -6.07
CA ASP A 129 9.52 -26.41 -4.73
C ASP A 129 8.54 -25.24 -4.72
N SER A 130 7.60 -25.25 -3.77
CA SER A 130 6.81 -24.08 -3.39
C SER A 130 7.57 -23.22 -2.38
N LEU A 131 7.30 -21.91 -2.36
CA LEU A 131 7.82 -21.03 -1.30
C LEU A 131 6.85 -21.01 -0.11
N LEU A 132 7.25 -21.64 1.00
CA LEU A 132 6.50 -21.57 2.25
C LEU A 132 6.88 -20.32 3.04
N LEU A 133 5.89 -19.45 3.27
CA LEU A 133 5.97 -18.20 4.01
C LEU A 133 5.19 -18.32 5.32
N LEU A 134 5.61 -17.55 6.33
CA LEU A 134 4.98 -17.53 7.64
C LEU A 134 4.58 -16.11 7.98
N PHE A 135 3.28 -15.86 8.21
CA PHE A 135 2.73 -14.54 8.48
C PHE A 135 2.12 -14.47 9.87
N ARG A 136 2.23 -13.33 10.52
CA ARG A 136 1.52 -13.05 11.77
C ARG A 136 0.05 -12.77 11.48
N ALA A 137 -0.84 -13.52 12.12
CA ALA A 137 -2.27 -13.38 11.88
C ALA A 137 -2.82 -12.02 12.35
N ASP A 138 -2.29 -11.49 13.45
CA ASP A 138 -2.67 -10.18 14.01
C ASP A 138 -2.22 -8.99 13.16
N GLU A 139 -1.31 -9.20 12.21
CA GLU A 139 -0.85 -8.18 11.25
C GLU A 139 -1.56 -8.29 9.89
N ALA A 140 -2.31 -9.38 9.67
CA ALA A 140 -2.95 -9.70 8.38
C ALA A 140 -4.30 -8.98 8.18
N GLY A 141 -4.86 -8.41 9.26
CA GLY A 141 -6.02 -7.53 9.20
C GLY A 141 -7.35 -8.24 8.91
N PHE A 142 -7.45 -9.55 9.19
CA PHE A 142 -8.69 -10.29 9.02
C PHE A 142 -9.74 -9.93 10.08
N GLU A 143 -10.97 -9.71 9.62
CA GLU A 143 -12.17 -9.65 10.43
C GLU A 143 -12.85 -11.03 10.51
N PRO A 144 -13.68 -11.30 11.55
CA PRO A 144 -14.31 -12.61 11.73
C PRO A 144 -15.19 -13.09 10.58
N ASP A 145 -15.64 -12.16 9.75
CA ASP A 145 -16.59 -12.40 8.67
C ASP A 145 -15.88 -12.58 7.31
N ASP A 146 -14.55 -12.44 7.27
CA ASP A 146 -13.75 -12.61 6.05
C ASP A 146 -13.65 -14.09 5.68
N ASP A 147 -13.84 -14.37 4.40
CA ASP A 147 -13.83 -15.71 3.79
C ASP A 147 -12.75 -15.85 2.71
N VAL A 148 -12.03 -14.78 2.39
CA VAL A 148 -10.96 -14.76 1.38
C VAL A 148 -9.69 -14.16 1.98
N ALA A 149 -8.57 -14.84 1.76
CA ALA A 149 -7.23 -14.32 1.99
C ALA A 149 -6.52 -14.04 0.68
N GLU A 150 -5.70 -13.01 0.64
CA GLU A 150 -4.89 -12.66 -0.52
C GLU A 150 -3.40 -12.63 -0.15
N LEU A 151 -2.57 -13.15 -1.05
CA LEU A 151 -1.12 -13.00 -1.04
C LEU A 151 -0.73 -12.10 -2.22
N ARG A 152 0.04 -11.05 -1.96
CA ARG A 152 0.65 -10.20 -2.99
C ARG A 152 2.15 -10.33 -2.97
N TRP A 153 2.75 -10.39 -4.15
CA TRP A 153 4.18 -10.24 -4.38
C TRP A 153 4.42 -9.00 -5.21
N ALA A 154 5.28 -8.09 -4.76
CA ALA A 154 5.69 -6.94 -5.56
C ALA A 154 7.04 -7.20 -6.25
N GLU A 155 7.14 -6.77 -7.51
CA GLU A 155 8.38 -6.90 -8.29
C GLU A 155 9.51 -6.02 -7.73
N HIS A 156 9.14 -4.89 -7.13
CA HIS A 156 10.05 -3.94 -6.51
C HIS A 156 9.53 -3.45 -5.16
N ALA A 157 10.41 -2.82 -4.38
CA ALA A 157 10.13 -2.40 -3.01
C ALA A 157 9.03 -1.34 -2.91
N GLU A 158 8.83 -0.56 -3.98
CA GLU A 158 7.83 0.49 -4.12
C GLU A 158 6.39 -0.07 -4.17
N GLY A 159 6.22 -1.35 -4.55
CA GLY A 159 4.92 -2.03 -4.46
C GLY A 159 3.89 -1.67 -5.52
N GLU A 160 4.31 -1.07 -6.65
CA GLU A 160 3.40 -0.58 -7.69
C GLU A 160 2.95 -1.66 -8.69
N HIS A 161 3.78 -2.70 -8.86
CA HIS A 161 3.54 -3.79 -9.79
C HIS A 161 3.91 -5.13 -9.14
N GLY A 162 3.19 -6.19 -9.53
CA GLY A 162 3.43 -7.50 -8.96
C GLY A 162 2.44 -8.55 -9.43
N TYR A 163 2.22 -9.56 -8.60
CA TYR A 163 1.21 -10.58 -8.78
C TYR A 163 0.44 -10.79 -7.47
N SER A 164 -0.82 -11.18 -7.58
CA SER A 164 -1.62 -11.63 -6.44
C SER A 164 -2.10 -13.05 -6.64
N GLY A 165 -2.57 -13.66 -5.56
CA GLY A 165 -3.36 -14.88 -5.57
C GLY A 165 -4.20 -14.94 -4.31
N THR A 166 -5.33 -15.62 -4.39
CA THR A 166 -6.30 -15.74 -3.30
C THR A 166 -6.55 -17.18 -2.91
N ASP A 167 -6.93 -17.40 -1.66
CA ASP A 167 -7.43 -18.68 -1.17
C ASP A 167 -8.61 -18.45 -0.21
N GLU A 168 -9.53 -19.41 -0.15
CA GLU A 168 -10.65 -19.38 0.78
C GLU A 168 -10.15 -19.63 2.20
N VAL A 169 -10.69 -18.90 3.17
CA VAL A 169 -10.34 -19.03 4.60
C VAL A 169 -11.56 -19.06 5.49
N THR A 170 -11.36 -19.51 6.73
CA THR A 170 -12.36 -19.35 7.80
C THR A 170 -11.71 -18.64 8.97
N VAL A 171 -12.13 -17.42 9.24
CA VAL A 171 -11.57 -16.67 10.37
C VAL A 171 -12.19 -17.14 11.70
N VAL A 172 -11.37 -17.43 12.70
CA VAL A 172 -11.82 -17.90 14.02
C VAL A 172 -11.23 -17.09 15.16
N GLY A 173 -12.00 -16.98 16.26
CA GLY A 173 -11.61 -16.22 17.43
C GLY A 173 -12.63 -15.11 17.74
N ARG A 174 -12.73 -14.70 19.00
CA ARG A 174 -13.70 -13.67 19.42
C ARG A 174 -13.11 -12.27 19.31
N ARG A 175 -13.95 -11.32 18.87
CA ARG A 175 -13.71 -9.87 18.96
C ARG A 175 -13.66 -9.37 20.41
#